data_AF-A0A8T4KYJ4-F1
#
_entry.id   AF-A0A8T4KYJ4-F1
#
_cell.length_a   1.000
_cell.length_b   1.000
_cell.length_c   1.000
_cell.angle_alpha   90.00
_cell.angle_beta   90.00
_cell.angle_gamma   90.00
#
_symmetry.space_group_name_H-M   'P 1'
#
loop_
_entity.id
_entity.type
_entity.pdbx_description
1 polymer ?
#
loop_
_entity_poly.entity_id
_entity_poly.type
_entity_poly.pdbx_seq_one_letter_code
_entity_poly.pdbx_strand_id
1 'polypeptide(L)'
;MEEKAQTLVYSAIAFLSVLAASFFLNASGIQAVKLASLEGISSSLKQFLSLEFAGLLVSVAIAFAIANTACLRKSRNFAFKAVLPASAVALIVSLLAFGAGTEKIFLSVFFITALAMLIETASLRKQELKKFITFRASANASQKAVLIIAIGLFASTAFIVFSNQQEFTSKFEKAVIDIALKQASTGDLADSSAGLLIQTQKQSLQSVIQTPQFQKLEEKEDADVQAFVQLMLGLDSRLDSPEVKESLKAQVLENFENNKQLLTFDLVKKQVPMLQTVEDFYWLIAAITITSLFLFLGNVIITPLAVLFSILAALALGKKGTG
;
A
#
# COMPACT_ATOMS: atom_id res chain seq x y z
N MET A 1 -3.77 15.07 47.08
CA MET A 1 -3.36 16.05 46.05
C MET A 1 -2.31 15.50 45.09
N GLU A 2 -1.39 14.65 45.57
CA GLU A 2 -0.31 14.08 44.76
C GLU A 2 -0.78 13.16 43.60
N GLU A 3 -1.81 12.33 43.82
CA GLU A 3 -2.37 11.47 42.76
C GLU A 3 -3.04 12.28 41.63
N LYS A 4 -3.71 13.39 41.97
CA LYS A 4 -4.30 14.31 40.97
C LYS A 4 -3.21 14.99 40.13
N ALA A 5 -2.14 15.44 40.78
CA ALA A 5 -0.99 16.04 40.08
C ALA A 5 -0.29 15.03 39.15
N GLN A 6 -0.08 13.80 39.61
CA GLN A 6 0.50 12.74 38.77
C GLN A 6 -0.41 12.39 37.60
N THR A 7 -1.72 12.25 37.82
CA THR A 7 -2.71 12.02 36.75
C THR A 7 -2.62 13.12 35.68
N LEU A 8 -2.53 14.38 36.10
CA LEU A 8 -2.44 15.53 35.20
C LEU A 8 -1.15 15.48 34.37
N VAL A 9 -0.01 15.14 34.97
CA VAL A 9 1.27 15.00 34.24
C VAL A 9 1.19 13.89 33.20
N TYR A 10 0.71 12.69 33.56
CA TYR A 10 0.55 11.59 32.60
C TYR A 10 -0.41 11.96 31.47
N SER A 11 -1.52 12.64 31.80
CA SER A 11 -2.50 13.11 30.83
C SER A 11 -1.90 14.14 29.88
N ALA A 12 -1.14 15.11 30.39
CA ALA A 12 -0.50 16.15 29.57
C ALA A 12 0.53 15.55 28.60
N ILE A 13 1.38 14.63 29.06
CA ILE A 13 2.39 14.00 28.19
C ILE A 13 1.69 13.08 27.17
N ALA A 14 0.66 12.33 27.56
CA ALA A 14 -0.13 11.51 26.63
C ALA A 14 -0.83 12.39 25.56
N PHE A 15 -1.43 13.50 25.97
CA PHE A 15 -2.04 14.47 25.07
C PHE A 15 -1.02 15.02 24.07
N LEU A 16 0.11 15.53 24.55
CA LEU A 16 1.15 16.15 23.71
C LEU A 16 1.79 15.14 22.75
N SER A 17 2.06 13.91 23.19
CA SER A 17 2.65 12.87 22.34
C SER A 17 1.70 12.41 21.23
N VAL A 18 0.41 12.26 21.51
CA VAL A 18 -0.59 11.92 20.49
C VAL A 18 -0.83 13.09 19.54
N LEU A 19 -0.83 14.32 20.03
CA LEU A 19 -0.94 15.51 19.20
C LEU A 19 0.29 15.67 18.30
N ALA A 20 1.50 15.44 18.83
CA ALA A 20 2.75 15.42 18.05
C ALA A 20 2.72 14.32 16.98
N ALA A 21 2.29 13.10 17.33
CA ALA A 21 2.12 12.02 16.35
C ALA A 21 1.17 12.44 15.23
N SER A 22 0.05 13.07 15.57
CA SER A 22 -0.92 13.53 14.58
C SER A 22 -0.39 14.69 13.72
N PHE A 23 0.38 15.61 14.30
CA PHE A 23 1.06 16.67 13.57
C PHE A 23 2.06 16.10 12.56
N PHE A 24 2.92 15.17 12.98
CA PHE A 24 3.92 14.53 12.10
C PHE A 24 3.27 13.64 11.02
N LEU A 25 2.15 12.99 11.33
CA LEU A 25 1.37 12.27 10.32
C LEU A 25 0.92 13.23 9.21
N ASN A 26 0.37 14.38 9.57
CA ASN A 26 -0.04 15.39 8.60
C ASN A 26 1.13 16.03 7.85
N ALA A 27 2.23 16.33 8.55
CA ALA A 27 3.42 16.96 7.98
C ALA A 27 4.18 16.03 7.02
N SER A 28 4.25 14.73 7.33
CA SER A 28 4.90 13.73 6.46
C SER A 28 4.22 13.59 5.09
N GLY A 29 2.98 14.07 4.95
CA GLY A 29 2.20 13.96 3.72
C GLY A 29 1.85 12.52 3.34
N ILE A 30 2.14 11.56 4.23
CA ILE A 30 1.83 10.15 4.03
C ILE A 30 0.33 9.96 4.20
N GLN A 31 -0.33 9.78 3.07
CA GLN A 31 -1.69 9.25 3.01
C GLN A 31 -1.55 7.78 2.62
N ALA A 32 -2.20 6.88 3.35
CA ALA A 32 -2.21 5.44 3.02
C ALA A 32 -2.61 5.22 1.56
N VAL A 33 -3.49 6.08 1.05
CA VAL A 33 -3.96 6.11 -0.33
C VAL A 33 -2.85 6.41 -1.36
N LYS A 34 -1.90 7.29 -1.04
CA LYS A 34 -0.77 7.61 -1.94
C LYS A 34 0.28 6.51 -1.95
N LEU A 35 0.45 5.81 -0.83
CA LEU A 35 1.35 4.65 -0.71
C LEU A 35 0.88 3.44 -1.54
N ALA A 36 -0.42 3.36 -1.85
CA ALA A 36 -0.98 2.29 -2.65
C ALA A 36 -0.55 2.40 -4.14
N SER A 37 -0.37 3.62 -4.65
CA SER A 37 -0.03 3.85 -6.06
C SER A 37 1.44 3.54 -6.38
N LEU A 38 1.69 2.80 -7.47
CA LEU A 38 3.05 2.44 -7.93
C LEU A 38 3.90 3.66 -8.31
N GLU A 39 3.30 4.70 -8.91
CA GLU A 39 3.94 6.01 -9.17
C GLU A 39 4.50 6.64 -7.88
N GLY A 40 3.90 6.31 -6.74
CA GLY A 40 4.29 6.78 -5.42
C GLY A 40 5.56 6.14 -4.88
N ILE A 41 5.93 4.90 -5.22
CA ILE A 41 6.94 4.13 -4.46
C ILE A 41 8.28 4.89 -4.28
N SER A 42 8.79 5.51 -5.35
CA SER A 42 10.01 6.34 -5.30
C SER A 42 9.85 7.58 -4.40
N SER A 43 8.75 8.31 -4.55
CA SER A 43 8.40 9.47 -3.72
C SER A 43 8.11 9.07 -2.27
N SER A 44 7.48 7.92 -2.08
CA SER A 44 7.07 7.36 -0.80
C SER A 44 8.28 6.87 -0.02
N LEU A 45 9.28 6.28 -0.68
CA LEU A 45 10.57 5.95 -0.06
C LEU A 45 11.26 7.19 0.52
N LYS A 46 11.27 8.31 -0.21
CA LYS A 46 11.81 9.58 0.33
C LYS A 46 10.98 10.09 1.52
N GLN A 47 9.67 9.93 1.49
CA GLN A 47 8.80 10.26 2.62
C GLN A 47 9.01 9.35 3.83
N PHE A 48 9.30 8.06 3.64
CA PHE A 48 9.67 7.14 4.73
C PHE A 48 11.04 7.45 5.34
N LEU A 49 11.92 8.12 4.59
CA LEU A 49 13.22 8.60 5.08
C LEU A 49 13.15 10.05 5.60
N SER A 50 11.97 10.67 5.60
CA SER A 50 11.80 12.05 6.04
C SER A 50 11.91 12.19 7.56
N LEU A 51 12.34 13.38 8.00
CA LEU A 51 12.45 13.70 9.42
C LEU A 51 11.05 13.69 10.07
N GLU A 52 10.03 14.08 9.32
CA GLU A 52 8.64 14.09 9.71
C GLU A 52 8.14 12.67 10.00
N PHE A 53 8.49 11.70 9.15
CA PHE A 53 8.13 10.30 9.39
C PHE A 53 8.87 9.71 10.60
N ALA A 54 10.16 10.03 10.78
CA ALA A 54 10.89 9.65 11.98
C ALA A 54 10.23 10.25 13.25
N GLY A 55 9.81 11.52 13.18
CA GLY A 55 9.07 12.20 14.24
C GLY A 55 7.74 11.52 14.58
N LEU A 56 7.02 11.03 13.57
CA LEU A 56 5.80 10.23 13.75
C LEU A 56 6.08 8.94 14.54
N LEU A 57 7.07 8.14 14.10
CA LEU A 57 7.40 6.87 14.75
C LEU A 57 7.81 7.07 16.21
N VAL A 58 8.63 8.07 16.49
CA VAL A 58 9.07 8.41 17.85
C VAL A 58 7.89 8.86 18.71
N SER A 59 7.01 9.72 18.19
CA SER A 59 5.85 10.23 18.93
C SER A 59 4.86 9.12 19.29
N VAL A 60 4.59 8.19 18.36
CA VAL A 60 3.75 7.01 18.62
C VAL A 60 4.40 6.10 19.68
N ALA A 61 5.71 5.86 19.58
CA ALA A 61 6.44 5.06 20.56
C ALA A 61 6.39 5.68 21.97
N ILE A 62 6.48 7.01 22.08
CA ILE A 62 6.34 7.73 23.34
C ILE A 62 4.92 7.58 23.90
N ALA A 63 3.88 7.74 23.07
CA ALA A 63 2.49 7.55 23.50
C ALA A 63 2.27 6.14 24.09
N PHE A 64 2.79 5.12 23.41
CA PHE A 64 2.75 3.73 23.89
C PHE A 64 3.53 3.55 25.19
N ALA A 65 4.70 4.18 25.30
CA ALA A 65 5.53 4.10 26.49
C ALA A 65 4.88 4.72 27.73
N ILE A 66 4.16 5.84 27.56
CA ILE A 66 3.41 6.50 28.63
C ILE A 66 2.27 5.60 29.10
N ALA A 67 1.52 5.01 28.17
CA ALA A 67 0.44 4.07 28.47
C ALA A 67 0.96 2.84 29.24
N ASN A 68 2.04 2.22 28.75
CA ASN A 68 2.70 1.09 29.41
C ASN A 68 3.20 1.48 30.81
N THR A 69 3.89 2.60 30.95
CA THR A 69 4.46 3.04 32.23
C THR A 69 3.36 3.36 33.24
N ALA A 70 2.30 4.07 32.85
CA ALA A 70 1.16 4.36 33.70
C ALA A 70 0.50 3.07 34.22
N CYS A 71 0.29 2.08 33.33
CA CYS A 71 -0.31 0.81 33.69
C CYS A 71 0.61 -0.04 34.61
N LEU A 72 1.89 -0.14 34.26
CA LEU A 72 2.83 -1.01 34.94
C LEU A 72 3.28 -0.47 36.30
N ARG A 73 3.39 0.85 36.47
CA ARG A 73 3.84 1.47 37.73
C ARG A 73 2.71 1.83 38.68
N LYS A 74 1.55 2.25 38.17
CA LYS A 74 0.40 2.66 39.00
C LYS A 74 -0.64 1.55 39.02
N SER A 75 -1.58 1.59 38.08
CA SER A 75 -2.62 0.57 37.94
C SER A 75 -3.27 0.67 36.56
N ARG A 76 -3.97 -0.39 36.17
CA ARG A 76 -4.83 -0.39 34.99
C ARG A 76 -5.80 0.79 35.01
N ASN A 77 -6.55 0.94 36.10
CA ASN A 77 -7.56 2.00 36.23
C ASN A 77 -6.97 3.40 36.15
N PHE A 78 -5.75 3.61 36.66
CA PHE A 78 -5.03 4.88 36.52
C PHE A 78 -4.69 5.17 35.06
N ALA A 79 -4.16 4.19 34.32
CA ALA A 79 -3.84 4.36 32.91
C ALA A 79 -5.09 4.65 32.06
N PHE A 80 -6.21 3.96 32.32
CA PHE A 80 -7.49 4.24 31.66
C PHE A 80 -7.99 5.67 31.93
N LYS A 81 -7.84 6.19 33.15
CA LYS A 81 -8.31 7.55 33.49
C LYS A 81 -7.38 8.65 32.98
N ALA A 82 -6.07 8.43 32.96
CA ALA A 82 -5.09 9.45 32.61
C ALA A 82 -4.80 9.49 31.10
N VAL A 83 -4.65 8.32 30.46
CA VAL A 83 -4.11 8.23 29.09
C VAL A 83 -5.22 8.26 28.05
N LEU A 84 -6.25 7.43 28.20
CA LEU A 84 -7.30 7.32 27.16
C LEU A 84 -8.08 8.62 26.93
N PRO A 85 -8.63 9.31 27.95
CA PRO A 85 -9.32 10.58 27.76
C PRO A 85 -8.41 11.64 27.14
N ALA A 86 -7.15 11.72 27.61
CA ALA A 86 -6.18 12.68 27.07
C ALA A 86 -5.86 12.40 25.59
N SER A 87 -5.64 11.14 25.22
CA SER A 87 -5.41 10.75 23.83
C SER A 87 -6.66 10.97 22.97
N ALA A 88 -7.85 10.70 23.48
CA ALA A 88 -9.11 10.94 22.76
C ALA A 88 -9.31 12.43 22.48
N VAL A 89 -9.08 13.29 23.48
CA VAL A 89 -9.16 14.75 23.30
C VAL A 89 -8.08 15.22 22.32
N ALA A 90 -6.85 14.69 22.39
CA ALA A 90 -5.78 15.03 21.43
C ALA A 90 -6.17 14.70 19.99
N LEU A 91 -6.78 13.54 19.75
CA LEU A 91 -7.25 13.14 18.42
C LEU A 91 -8.42 14.01 17.95
N ILE A 92 -9.37 14.36 18.83
CA ILE A 92 -10.45 15.30 18.47
C ILE A 92 -9.88 16.66 18.08
N VAL A 93 -8.95 17.20 18.87
CA VAL A 93 -8.25 18.46 18.55
C VAL A 93 -7.51 18.34 17.23
N SER A 94 -6.87 17.21 16.97
CA SER A 94 -6.18 16.96 15.71
C SER A 94 -7.14 16.92 14.50
N LEU A 95 -8.28 16.24 14.63
CA LEU A 95 -9.29 16.18 13.57
C LEU A 95 -9.87 17.56 13.27
N LEU A 96 -10.04 18.40 14.28
CA LEU A 96 -10.48 19.79 14.10
C LEU A 96 -9.40 20.66 13.44
N ALA A 97 -8.12 20.49 13.82
CA ALA A 97 -7.02 21.30 13.32
C ALA A 97 -6.58 20.93 11.89
N PHE A 98 -6.62 19.64 11.53
CA PHE A 98 -6.09 19.15 10.25
C PHE A 98 -7.17 18.56 9.32
N GLY A 99 -8.45 18.67 9.69
CA GLY A 99 -9.59 18.17 8.94
C GLY A 99 -9.93 16.69 9.20
N ALA A 100 -11.23 16.40 9.21
CA ALA A 100 -11.79 15.08 9.52
C ALA A 100 -12.02 14.22 8.25
N GLY A 101 -10.94 13.87 7.56
CA GLY A 101 -11.01 12.90 6.46
C GLY A 101 -11.32 11.48 6.95
N THR A 102 -11.99 10.67 6.12
CA THR A 102 -12.37 9.28 6.45
C THR A 102 -11.20 8.45 6.97
N GLU A 103 -10.03 8.53 6.31
CA GLU A 103 -8.80 7.86 6.73
C GLU A 103 -8.39 8.23 8.17
N LYS A 104 -8.40 9.53 8.49
CA LYS A 104 -8.02 10.05 9.81
C LYS A 104 -9.00 9.65 10.91
N ILE A 105 -10.28 9.56 10.58
CA ILE A 105 -11.32 9.07 11.50
C ILE A 105 -11.07 7.60 11.82
N PHE A 106 -10.87 6.76 10.80
CA PHE A 106 -10.55 5.34 10.99
C PHE A 106 -9.28 5.17 11.83
N LEU A 107 -8.20 5.84 11.46
CA LEU A 107 -6.94 5.79 12.22
C LEU A 107 -7.12 6.22 13.67
N SER A 108 -7.91 7.26 13.94
CA SER A 108 -8.17 7.73 15.30
C SER A 108 -8.91 6.69 16.15
N VAL A 109 -9.94 6.05 15.60
CA VAL A 109 -10.72 5.01 16.28
C VAL A 109 -9.84 3.80 16.59
N PHE A 110 -9.06 3.33 15.61
CA PHE A 110 -8.15 2.21 15.81
C PHE A 110 -6.99 2.54 16.74
N PHE A 111 -6.50 3.78 16.76
CA PHE A 111 -5.45 4.21 17.68
C PHE A 111 -5.93 4.21 19.14
N ILE A 112 -7.14 4.70 19.42
CA ILE A 112 -7.73 4.63 20.77
C ILE A 112 -7.97 3.18 21.18
N THR A 113 -8.48 2.36 20.27
CA THR A 113 -8.67 0.92 20.51
C THR A 113 -7.33 0.22 20.80
N ALA A 114 -6.28 0.57 20.06
CA ALA A 114 -4.93 0.06 20.29
C ALA A 114 -4.39 0.45 21.65
N LEU A 115 -4.59 1.69 22.11
CA LEU A 115 -4.19 2.13 23.45
C LEU A 115 -4.96 1.38 24.56
N ALA A 116 -6.26 1.16 24.40
CA ALA A 116 -7.05 0.39 25.36
C ALA A 116 -6.55 -1.06 25.47
N MET A 117 -6.29 -1.70 24.32
CA MET A 117 -5.78 -3.07 24.25
C MET A 117 -4.32 -3.18 24.73
N LEU A 118 -3.52 -2.14 24.53
CA LEU A 118 -2.17 -2.02 25.11
C LEU A 118 -2.24 -2.04 26.63
N ILE A 119 -3.11 -1.21 27.23
CA ILE A 119 -3.28 -1.15 28.69
C ILE A 119 -3.75 -2.50 29.25
N GLU A 120 -4.76 -3.12 28.64
CA GLU A 120 -5.25 -4.44 29.09
C GLU A 120 -4.16 -5.51 28.97
N THR A 121 -3.47 -5.58 27.83
CA THR A 121 -2.39 -6.57 27.62
C THR A 121 -1.24 -6.36 28.60
N ALA A 122 -0.84 -5.11 28.84
CA ALA A 122 0.20 -4.78 29.80
C ALA A 122 -0.20 -5.18 31.23
N SER A 123 -1.46 -4.94 31.62
CA SER A 123 -1.99 -5.34 32.93
C SER A 123 -2.00 -6.86 33.11
N LEU A 124 -2.51 -7.61 32.12
CA LEU A 124 -2.53 -9.08 32.17
C LEU A 124 -1.12 -9.64 32.27
N ARG A 125 -0.21 -9.19 31.39
CA ARG A 125 1.19 -9.64 31.41
C ARG A 125 1.93 -9.27 32.69
N LYS A 126 1.60 -8.12 33.32
CA LYS A 126 2.16 -7.76 34.62
C LYS A 126 1.87 -8.80 35.71
N GLN A 127 0.68 -9.41 35.67
CA GLN A 127 0.26 -10.42 36.65
C GLN A 127 0.89 -11.80 36.38
N GLU A 128 1.08 -12.14 35.10
CA GLU A 128 1.61 -13.45 34.70
C GLU A 128 3.15 -13.57 34.81
N LEU A 129 3.86 -12.46 34.61
CA LEU A 129 5.31 -12.48 34.44
C LEU A 129 6.07 -12.37 35.77
N LYS A 130 7.03 -13.27 35.98
CA LYS A 130 7.88 -13.31 37.19
C LYS A 130 9.21 -12.57 37.08
N LYS A 131 9.72 -12.32 35.87
CA LYS A 131 11.01 -11.65 35.60
C LYS A 131 10.90 -10.70 34.42
N PHE A 132 11.67 -9.60 34.46
CA PHE A 132 11.72 -8.57 33.42
C PHE A 132 10.32 -8.05 33.02
N ILE A 133 9.47 -7.81 34.02
CA ILE A 133 8.05 -7.50 33.86
C ILE A 133 7.88 -6.30 32.92
N THR A 134 8.59 -5.20 33.15
CA THR A 134 8.45 -3.99 32.33
C THR A 134 8.82 -4.21 30.86
N PHE A 135 9.92 -4.90 30.59
CA PHE A 135 10.37 -5.19 29.23
C PHE A 135 9.38 -6.11 28.51
N ARG A 136 9.07 -7.27 29.11
CA ARG A 136 8.25 -8.32 28.49
C ARG A 136 6.78 -7.93 28.36
N ALA A 137 6.22 -7.21 29.33
CA ALA A 137 4.85 -6.71 29.25
C ALA A 137 4.73 -5.60 28.21
N SER A 138 5.65 -4.62 28.21
CA SER A 138 5.61 -3.52 27.24
C SER A 138 5.83 -4.00 25.80
N ALA A 139 6.70 -4.98 25.59
CA ALA A 139 6.94 -5.54 24.26
C ALA A 139 5.68 -6.21 23.70
N ASN A 140 5.08 -7.13 24.45
CA ASN A 140 3.85 -7.82 24.03
C ASN A 140 2.68 -6.84 23.83
N ALA A 141 2.52 -5.88 24.75
CA ALA A 141 1.43 -4.91 24.66
C ALA A 141 1.59 -4.00 23.44
N SER A 142 2.81 -3.53 23.16
CA SER A 142 3.10 -2.68 22.00
C SER A 142 2.92 -3.43 20.68
N GLN A 143 3.34 -4.70 20.59
CA GLN A 143 3.12 -5.53 19.40
C GLN A 143 1.63 -5.72 19.09
N LYS A 144 0.81 -5.99 20.11
CA LYS A 144 -0.65 -6.10 19.93
C LYS A 144 -1.28 -4.77 19.52
N ALA A 145 -0.79 -3.65 20.07
CA ALA A 145 -1.25 -2.32 19.70
C ALA A 145 -0.91 -1.99 18.24
N VAL A 146 0.32 -2.30 17.81
CA VAL A 146 0.74 -2.21 16.39
C VAL A 146 -0.18 -3.04 15.50
N LEU A 147 -0.49 -4.27 15.88
CA LEU A 147 -1.40 -5.14 15.11
C LEU A 147 -2.80 -4.51 14.95
N ILE A 148 -3.35 -3.90 16.00
CA ILE A 148 -4.66 -3.25 15.94
C ILE A 148 -4.65 -2.04 15.00
N ILE A 149 -3.59 -1.22 15.06
CA ILE A 149 -3.44 -0.10 14.12
C ILE A 149 -3.29 -0.62 12.69
N ALA A 150 -2.56 -1.74 12.49
CA ALA A 150 -2.41 -2.37 11.20
C ALA A 150 -3.75 -2.85 10.62
N ILE A 151 -4.62 -3.44 11.44
CA ILE A 151 -6.00 -3.80 11.04
C ILE A 151 -6.79 -2.55 10.64
N GLY A 152 -6.61 -1.44 11.37
CA GLY A 152 -7.24 -0.16 11.03
C GLY A 152 -6.77 0.39 9.68
N LEU A 153 -5.47 0.37 9.43
CA LEU A 153 -4.86 0.74 8.15
C LEU A 153 -5.35 -0.14 7.01
N PHE A 154 -5.42 -1.45 7.23
CA PHE A 154 -5.97 -2.39 6.27
C PHE A 154 -7.40 -2.02 5.89
N ALA A 155 -8.28 -1.86 6.88
CA ALA A 155 -9.69 -1.54 6.67
C ALA A 155 -9.87 -0.19 5.99
N SER A 156 -9.12 0.85 6.40
CA SER A 156 -9.22 2.17 5.79
C SER A 156 -8.74 2.18 4.34
N THR A 157 -7.59 1.53 4.06
CA THR A 157 -7.05 1.48 2.70
C THR A 157 -7.95 0.66 1.80
N ALA A 158 -8.39 -0.52 2.25
CA ALA A 158 -9.31 -1.37 1.51
C ALA A 158 -10.58 -0.60 1.15
N PHE A 159 -11.19 0.09 2.12
CA PHE A 159 -12.41 0.86 1.91
C PHE A 159 -12.21 2.03 0.91
N ILE A 160 -11.13 2.81 1.08
CA ILE A 160 -10.88 3.99 0.22
C ILE A 160 -10.53 3.56 -1.21
N VAL A 161 -9.69 2.54 -1.38
CA VAL A 161 -9.29 2.06 -2.71
C VAL A 161 -10.46 1.37 -3.41
N PHE A 162 -11.24 0.56 -2.69
CA PHE A 162 -12.45 -0.05 -3.24
C PHE A 162 -13.47 1.00 -3.70
N SER A 163 -13.68 2.05 -2.90
CA SER A 163 -14.62 3.13 -3.24
C SER A 163 -14.21 3.96 -4.46
N ASN A 164 -12.92 3.93 -4.83
CA ASN A 164 -12.36 4.71 -5.94
C ASN A 164 -11.55 3.83 -6.90
N GLN A 165 -11.96 2.57 -7.07
CA GLN A 165 -11.14 1.55 -7.74
C GLN A 165 -10.67 1.98 -9.13
N GLN A 166 -11.55 2.58 -9.94
CA GLN A 166 -11.21 3.06 -11.29
C GLN A 166 -10.08 4.11 -11.31
N GLU A 167 -10.04 5.01 -10.31
CA GLU A 167 -8.99 6.03 -10.25
C GLU A 167 -7.63 5.38 -9.93
N PHE A 168 -7.63 4.44 -8.98
CA PHE A 168 -6.42 3.77 -8.52
C PHE A 168 -5.88 2.76 -9.53
N THR A 169 -6.77 2.00 -10.18
CA THR A 169 -6.38 1.10 -11.25
C THR A 169 -5.81 1.89 -12.41
N SER A 170 -6.47 2.96 -12.90
CA SER A 170 -5.93 3.80 -13.97
C SER A 170 -4.53 4.35 -13.68
N LYS A 171 -4.24 4.75 -12.42
CA LYS A 171 -2.90 5.16 -12.00
C LYS A 171 -1.89 4.01 -12.02
N PHE A 172 -2.31 2.82 -11.57
CA PHE A 172 -1.49 1.61 -11.66
C PHE A 172 -1.15 1.26 -13.12
N GLU A 173 -2.13 1.29 -14.02
CA GLU A 173 -1.93 1.01 -15.45
C GLU A 173 -0.91 1.95 -16.08
N LYS A 174 -1.07 3.26 -15.83
CA LYS A 174 -0.13 4.29 -16.30
C LYS A 174 1.29 4.04 -15.79
N ALA A 175 1.42 3.69 -14.51
CA ALA A 175 2.72 3.41 -13.88
C ALA A 175 3.40 2.18 -14.51
N VAL A 176 2.66 1.10 -14.77
CA VAL A 176 3.21 -0.11 -15.39
C VAL A 176 3.68 0.16 -16.82
N ILE A 177 2.90 0.92 -17.60
CA ILE A 177 3.29 1.32 -18.97
C ILE A 177 4.54 2.19 -18.94
N ASP A 178 4.62 3.18 -18.04
CA ASP A 178 5.78 4.07 -17.93
C ASP A 178 7.06 3.31 -17.52
N ILE A 179 6.94 2.31 -16.64
CA ILE A 179 8.07 1.43 -16.27
C ILE A 179 8.48 0.55 -17.46
N ALA A 180 7.53 -0.06 -18.17
CA ALA A 180 7.83 -0.89 -19.33
C ALA A 180 8.54 -0.09 -20.43
N LEU A 181 8.08 1.14 -20.70
CA LEU A 181 8.67 2.04 -21.69
C LEU A 181 10.06 2.56 -21.28
N LYS A 182 10.34 2.66 -19.97
CA LYS A 182 11.66 3.09 -19.47
C LYS A 182 12.70 1.96 -19.41
N GLN A 183 12.27 0.70 -19.31
CA GLN A 183 13.18 -0.45 -19.17
C GLN A 183 13.45 -1.20 -20.47
N ALA A 184 12.54 -1.19 -21.44
CA ALA A 184 12.85 -1.76 -22.75
C ALA A 184 13.50 -0.69 -23.63
N SER A 185 14.51 -1.09 -24.41
CA SER A 185 14.85 -0.28 -25.58
C SER A 185 13.59 -0.21 -26.45
N THR A 186 13.21 0.97 -26.94
CA THR A 186 12.00 1.15 -27.76
C THR A 186 11.95 0.18 -28.95
N GLY A 187 13.12 -0.29 -29.41
CA GLY A 187 13.28 -1.34 -30.42
C GLY A 187 12.81 -2.72 -29.99
N ASP A 188 13.09 -3.18 -28.76
CA ASP A 188 12.72 -4.53 -28.29
C ASP A 188 11.20 -4.66 -28.07
N LEU A 189 10.56 -3.61 -27.54
CA LEU A 189 9.10 -3.53 -27.39
C LEU A 189 8.39 -3.48 -28.75
N ALA A 190 8.95 -2.75 -29.72
CA ALA A 190 8.43 -2.70 -31.08
C ALA A 190 8.58 -4.05 -31.80
N ASP A 191 9.69 -4.75 -31.61
CA ASP A 191 9.91 -6.10 -32.16
C ASP A 191 8.90 -7.12 -31.60
N SER A 192 8.68 -7.11 -30.28
CA SER A 192 7.71 -8.00 -29.63
C SER A 192 6.27 -7.69 -30.07
N SER A 193 5.91 -6.40 -30.13
CA SER A 193 4.57 -5.96 -30.54
C SER A 193 4.28 -6.27 -32.02
N ALA A 194 5.26 -6.03 -32.91
CA ALA A 194 5.15 -6.39 -34.32
C ALA A 194 5.02 -7.91 -34.50
N GLY A 195 5.79 -8.70 -33.73
CA GLY A 195 5.66 -10.17 -33.71
C GLY A 195 4.27 -10.64 -33.30
N LEU A 196 3.67 -10.03 -32.29
CA LEU A 196 2.31 -10.34 -31.82
C LEU A 196 1.22 -9.96 -32.84
N LEU A 197 1.37 -8.83 -33.54
CA LEU A 197 0.45 -8.43 -34.61
C LEU A 197 0.51 -9.40 -35.79
N ILE A 198 1.71 -9.81 -36.20
CA ILE A 198 1.91 -10.81 -37.26
C ILE A 198 1.26 -12.14 -36.84
N GLN A 199 1.49 -12.59 -35.61
CA GLN A 199 0.90 -13.83 -35.10
C GLN A 199 -0.63 -13.77 -35.06
N THR A 200 -1.20 -12.63 -34.64
CA THR A 200 -2.66 -12.43 -34.60
C THR A 200 -3.27 -12.40 -36.00
N GLN A 201 -2.62 -11.74 -36.96
CA GLN A 201 -3.07 -11.71 -38.35
C GLN A 201 -2.99 -13.10 -38.99
N LYS A 202 -1.94 -13.87 -38.71
CA LYS A 202 -1.83 -15.27 -39.14
C LYS A 202 -2.93 -16.14 -38.56
N GLN A 203 -3.19 -16.02 -37.27
CA GLN A 203 -4.23 -16.80 -36.61
C GLN A 203 -5.63 -16.44 -37.16
N SER A 204 -5.86 -15.17 -37.47
CA SER A 204 -7.08 -14.69 -38.14
C SER A 204 -7.19 -15.23 -39.57
N LEU A 205 -6.10 -15.18 -40.35
CA LEU A 205 -6.04 -15.71 -41.71
C LEU A 205 -6.30 -17.22 -41.73
N GLN A 206 -5.66 -17.98 -40.85
CA GLN A 206 -5.87 -19.42 -40.69
C GLN A 206 -7.32 -19.73 -40.27
N SER A 207 -7.91 -18.93 -39.39
CA SER A 207 -9.32 -19.11 -39.00
C SER A 207 -10.28 -18.90 -40.18
N VAL A 208 -9.96 -17.98 -41.11
CA VAL A 208 -10.73 -17.75 -42.33
C VAL A 208 -10.54 -18.88 -43.34
N ILE A 209 -9.30 -19.32 -43.56
CA ILE A 209 -8.96 -20.40 -44.50
C ILE A 209 -9.61 -21.73 -44.07
N GLN A 210 -9.68 -21.99 -42.77
CA GLN A 210 -10.30 -23.20 -42.22
C GLN A 210 -11.83 -23.17 -42.24
N THR A 211 -12.46 -22.08 -42.67
CA THR A 211 -13.93 -22.04 -42.74
C THR A 211 -14.47 -22.90 -43.89
N PRO A 212 -15.62 -23.56 -43.71
CA PRO A 212 -16.28 -24.31 -44.78
C PRO A 212 -16.64 -23.43 -46.00
N GLN A 213 -16.83 -22.14 -45.80
CA GLN A 213 -17.11 -21.17 -46.86
C GLN A 213 -15.88 -20.94 -47.73
N PHE A 214 -14.68 -20.85 -47.14
CA PHE A 214 -13.43 -20.67 -47.87
C PHE A 214 -13.03 -21.93 -48.63
N GLN A 215 -13.19 -23.12 -48.03
CA GLN A 215 -12.95 -24.40 -48.71
C GLN A 215 -13.83 -24.57 -49.97
N LYS A 216 -15.08 -24.11 -49.91
CA LYS A 216 -15.97 -24.08 -51.08
C LYS A 216 -15.55 -23.09 -52.17
N LEU A 217 -14.72 -22.10 -51.85
CA LEU A 217 -14.15 -21.19 -52.85
C LEU A 217 -12.95 -21.84 -53.56
N GLU A 218 -12.21 -22.74 -52.91
CA GLU A 218 -11.12 -23.50 -53.54
C GLU A 218 -11.62 -24.44 -54.64
N GLU A 219 -12.83 -24.96 -54.49
CA GLU A 219 -13.47 -25.87 -55.46
C GLU A 219 -14.08 -25.16 -56.68
N LYS A 220 -14.09 -23.82 -56.71
CA LYS A 220 -14.64 -23.05 -57.84
C LYS A 220 -13.58 -22.82 -58.92
N GLU A 221 -13.96 -23.03 -60.17
CA GLU A 221 -13.11 -22.83 -61.37
C GLU A 221 -13.09 -21.39 -61.90
N ASP A 222 -13.77 -20.46 -61.22
CA ASP A 222 -13.81 -19.06 -61.64
C ASP A 222 -12.44 -18.39 -61.45
N ALA A 223 -11.93 -17.74 -62.51
CA ALA A 223 -10.59 -17.17 -62.55
C ALA A 223 -10.35 -16.11 -61.47
N ASP A 224 -11.37 -15.30 -61.16
CA ASP A 224 -11.28 -14.26 -60.14
C ASP A 224 -11.30 -14.86 -58.72
N VAL A 225 -12.01 -15.98 -58.54
CA VAL A 225 -12.06 -16.71 -57.26
C VAL A 225 -10.76 -17.46 -57.01
N GLN A 226 -10.19 -18.09 -58.03
CA GLN A 226 -8.88 -18.73 -57.98
C GLN A 226 -7.77 -17.71 -57.66
N ALA A 227 -7.81 -16.52 -58.26
CA ALA A 227 -6.88 -15.44 -57.95
C ALA A 227 -6.99 -14.97 -56.49
N PHE A 228 -8.22 -14.84 -55.96
CA PHE A 228 -8.46 -14.48 -54.57
C PHE A 228 -7.97 -15.56 -53.58
N VAL A 229 -8.25 -16.84 -53.86
CA VAL A 229 -7.78 -17.98 -53.06
C VAL A 229 -6.25 -18.03 -53.02
N GLN A 230 -5.59 -17.88 -54.16
CA GLN A 230 -4.13 -17.85 -54.23
C GLN A 230 -3.53 -16.65 -53.49
N LEU A 231 -4.20 -15.49 -53.53
CA LEU A 231 -3.78 -14.30 -52.80
C LEU A 231 -3.91 -14.48 -51.28
N MET A 232 -5.00 -15.11 -50.82
CA MET A 232 -5.23 -15.44 -49.41
C MET A 232 -4.27 -16.52 -48.88
N LEU A 233 -3.97 -17.55 -49.66
CA LEU A 233 -2.97 -18.56 -49.30
C LEU A 233 -1.54 -17.99 -49.36
N GLY A 234 -1.28 -17.06 -50.28
CA GLY A 234 0.01 -16.35 -50.41
C GLY A 234 0.22 -15.24 -49.39
N LEU A 235 -0.80 -14.81 -48.66
CA LEU A 235 -0.69 -13.82 -47.59
C LEU A 235 0.06 -14.38 -46.37
N ASP A 236 -0.08 -15.68 -46.07
CA ASP A 236 0.61 -16.31 -44.92
C ASP A 236 2.14 -16.26 -45.07
N SER A 237 2.65 -16.48 -46.29
CA SER A 237 4.09 -16.40 -46.61
C SER A 237 4.61 -14.96 -46.72
N ARG A 238 3.76 -14.01 -47.12
CA ARG A 238 4.10 -12.57 -47.13
C ARG A 238 4.18 -11.97 -45.73
N LEU A 239 3.37 -12.45 -44.80
CA LEU A 239 3.39 -12.00 -43.39
C LEU A 239 4.69 -12.38 -42.66
N ASP A 240 5.40 -13.42 -43.12
CA ASP A 240 6.73 -13.78 -42.60
C ASP A 240 7.89 -13.01 -43.27
N SER A 241 7.60 -12.19 -44.27
CA SER A 241 8.67 -11.52 -44.99
C SER A 241 9.38 -10.49 -44.09
N PRO A 242 10.72 -10.39 -44.19
CA PRO A 242 11.48 -9.42 -43.41
C PRO A 242 11.04 -7.98 -43.69
N GLU A 243 10.57 -7.70 -44.91
CA GLU A 243 10.06 -6.40 -45.34
C GLU A 243 8.75 -6.00 -44.63
N VAL A 244 7.80 -6.93 -44.50
CA VAL A 244 6.55 -6.69 -43.75
C VAL A 244 6.82 -6.56 -42.25
N LYS A 245 7.76 -7.33 -41.72
CA LYS A 245 8.18 -7.24 -40.32
C LYS A 245 8.84 -5.89 -40.01
N GLU A 246 9.72 -5.41 -40.89
CA GLU A 246 10.33 -4.08 -40.76
C GLU A 246 9.31 -2.96 -40.96
N SER A 247 8.39 -3.05 -41.92
CA SER A 247 7.37 -2.01 -42.13
C SER A 247 6.40 -1.92 -40.96
N LEU A 248 6.01 -3.05 -40.38
CA LEU A 248 5.19 -3.11 -39.16
C LEU A 248 5.96 -2.57 -37.97
N LYS A 249 7.24 -2.93 -37.81
CA LYS A 249 8.10 -2.37 -36.75
C LYS A 249 8.22 -0.85 -36.88
N ALA A 250 8.42 -0.34 -38.10
CA ALA A 250 8.50 1.08 -38.38
C ALA A 250 7.17 1.80 -38.11
N GLN A 251 6.03 1.25 -38.54
CA GLN A 251 4.71 1.78 -38.21
C GLN A 251 4.42 1.74 -36.71
N VAL A 252 4.83 0.68 -36.02
CA VAL A 252 4.68 0.54 -34.57
C VAL A 252 5.55 1.57 -33.85
N LEU A 253 6.80 1.79 -34.28
CA LEU A 253 7.69 2.83 -33.76
C LEU A 253 7.19 4.25 -34.02
N GLU A 254 6.78 4.54 -35.26
CA GLU A 254 6.22 5.84 -35.66
C GLU A 254 4.94 6.13 -34.89
N ASN A 255 4.10 5.12 -34.70
CA ASN A 255 2.93 5.25 -33.85
C ASN A 255 3.27 5.36 -32.36
N PHE A 256 4.32 4.69 -31.86
CA PHE A 256 4.78 4.85 -30.48
C PHE A 256 5.29 6.27 -30.21
N GLU A 257 5.98 6.88 -31.18
CA GLU A 257 6.50 8.24 -31.10
C GLU A 257 5.39 9.29 -31.24
N ASN A 258 4.44 9.09 -32.16
CA ASN A 258 3.39 10.07 -32.46
C ASN A 258 2.12 9.90 -31.61
N ASN A 259 1.82 8.68 -31.17
CA ASN A 259 0.63 8.32 -30.41
C ASN A 259 0.99 7.34 -29.28
N LYS A 260 1.24 7.86 -28.07
CA LYS A 260 1.40 7.08 -26.82
C LYS A 260 0.20 6.15 -26.48
N GLN A 261 -0.77 5.99 -27.38
CA GLN A 261 -2.02 5.23 -27.24
C GLN A 261 -1.93 3.76 -27.69
N LEU A 262 -0.93 3.33 -28.45
CA LEU A 262 -0.91 1.96 -29.00
C LEU A 262 -0.49 0.86 -28.00
N LEU A 263 0.04 1.24 -26.83
CA LEU A 263 0.10 0.39 -25.64
C LEU A 263 -1.11 0.69 -24.73
N THR A 264 -2.33 0.60 -25.25
CA THR A 264 -3.50 0.54 -24.36
C THR A 264 -3.32 -0.66 -23.45
N PHE A 265 -3.32 -0.44 -22.13
CA PHE A 265 -3.16 -1.50 -21.12
C PHE A 265 -4.11 -2.68 -21.37
N ASP A 266 -5.27 -2.44 -21.99
CA ASP A 266 -6.22 -3.44 -22.49
C ASP A 266 -5.62 -4.50 -23.43
N LEU A 267 -4.65 -4.15 -24.29
CA LEU A 267 -3.95 -5.12 -25.15
C LEU A 267 -3.03 -6.02 -24.31
N VAL A 268 -2.39 -5.47 -23.28
CA VAL A 268 -1.55 -6.23 -22.34
C VAL A 268 -2.42 -7.11 -21.45
N LYS A 269 -3.58 -6.62 -20.98
CA LYS A 269 -4.57 -7.41 -20.21
C LYS A 269 -5.09 -8.61 -21.00
N LYS A 270 -5.36 -8.44 -22.29
CA LYS A 270 -5.80 -9.55 -23.17
C LYS A 270 -4.75 -10.65 -23.31
N GLN A 271 -3.46 -10.31 -23.19
CA GLN A 271 -2.35 -11.25 -23.29
C GLN A 271 -1.92 -11.84 -21.93
N VAL A 272 -2.16 -11.11 -20.84
CA VAL A 272 -1.80 -11.53 -19.48
C VAL A 272 -3.05 -11.46 -18.58
N PRO A 273 -3.86 -12.53 -18.50
CA PRO A 273 -5.08 -12.56 -17.71
C PRO A 273 -4.84 -12.25 -16.21
N MET A 274 -3.62 -12.49 -15.72
CA MET A 274 -3.21 -12.17 -14.35
C MET A 274 -3.30 -10.66 -14.04
N LEU A 275 -3.10 -9.78 -15.03
CA LEU A 275 -3.21 -8.32 -14.82
C LEU A 275 -4.65 -7.89 -14.54
N GLN A 276 -5.62 -8.58 -15.15
CA GLN A 276 -7.04 -8.32 -14.90
C GLN A 276 -7.43 -8.75 -13.49
N THR A 277 -6.94 -9.90 -13.02
CA THR A 277 -7.09 -10.31 -11.62
C THR A 277 -6.43 -9.32 -10.64
N VAL A 278 -5.27 -8.77 -10.98
CA VAL A 278 -4.59 -7.74 -10.17
C VAL A 278 -5.41 -6.45 -10.09
N GLU A 279 -6.10 -6.08 -11.18
CA GLU A 279 -6.99 -4.93 -11.23
C GLU A 279 -8.24 -5.14 -10.34
N ASP A 280 -8.89 -6.30 -10.47
CA ASP A 280 -10.09 -6.66 -9.72
C ASP A 280 -9.82 -6.69 -8.20
N PHE A 281 -8.63 -7.17 -7.81
CA PHE A 281 -8.20 -7.27 -6.42
C PHE A 281 -7.22 -6.17 -5.99
N TYR A 282 -7.12 -5.07 -6.74
CA TYR A 282 -6.14 -4.01 -6.48
C TYR A 282 -6.30 -3.41 -5.07
N TRP A 283 -7.54 -3.23 -4.61
CA TRP A 283 -7.84 -2.75 -3.26
C TRP A 283 -7.26 -3.65 -2.16
N LEU A 284 -7.26 -4.96 -2.38
CA LEU A 284 -6.74 -5.95 -1.45
C LEU A 284 -5.21 -5.93 -1.45
N ILE A 285 -4.61 -5.89 -2.64
CA ILE A 285 -3.16 -5.83 -2.82
C ILE A 285 -2.61 -4.56 -2.16
N ALA A 286 -3.22 -3.40 -2.42
CA ALA A 286 -2.85 -2.13 -1.81
C ALA A 286 -2.93 -2.18 -0.28
N ALA A 287 -4.05 -2.70 0.25
CA ALA A 287 -4.25 -2.82 1.70
C ALA A 287 -3.21 -3.76 2.35
N ILE A 288 -2.92 -4.91 1.74
CA ILE A 288 -1.90 -5.86 2.24
C ILE A 288 -0.51 -5.23 2.23
N THR A 289 -0.14 -4.52 1.17
CA THR A 289 1.19 -3.90 1.04
C THR A 289 1.43 -2.87 2.16
N ILE A 290 0.49 -1.94 2.35
CA ILE A 290 0.61 -0.89 3.37
C ILE A 290 0.59 -1.49 4.79
N THR A 291 -0.28 -2.47 5.02
CA THR A 291 -0.39 -3.14 6.31
C THR A 291 0.89 -3.90 6.65
N SER A 292 1.46 -4.61 5.68
CA SER A 292 2.71 -5.36 5.84
C SER A 292 3.88 -4.42 6.12
N LEU A 293 3.96 -3.30 5.40
CA LEU A 293 4.98 -2.28 5.64
C LEU A 293 4.85 -1.66 7.04
N PHE A 294 3.64 -1.33 7.46
CA PHE A 294 3.39 -0.81 8.79
C PHE A 294 3.71 -1.84 9.89
N LEU A 295 3.35 -3.11 9.71
CA LEU A 295 3.70 -4.18 10.64
C LEU A 295 5.21 -4.36 10.76
N PHE A 296 5.94 -4.29 9.63
CA PHE A 296 7.39 -4.34 9.62
C PHE A 296 7.98 -3.18 10.43
N LEU A 297 7.60 -1.93 10.11
CA LEU A 297 8.08 -0.73 10.81
C LEU A 297 7.65 -0.71 12.29
N GLY A 298 6.44 -1.15 12.58
CA GLY A 298 5.89 -1.21 13.93
C GLY A 298 6.60 -2.22 14.83
N ASN A 299 7.02 -3.36 14.27
CA ASN A 299 7.76 -4.38 15.00
C ASN A 299 9.26 -4.08 15.10
N VAL A 300 9.86 -3.49 14.07
CA VAL A 300 11.30 -3.20 14.02
C VAL A 300 11.64 -1.88 14.73
N ILE A 301 10.77 -0.87 14.68
CA ILE A 301 11.05 0.49 15.17
C ILE A 301 10.15 0.87 16.33
N ILE A 302 8.82 0.90 16.14
CA ILE A 302 7.89 1.42 17.15
C ILE A 302 7.95 0.60 18.44
N THR A 303 7.89 -0.72 18.33
CA THR A 303 7.89 -1.63 19.50
C THR A 303 9.18 -1.51 20.30
N PRO A 304 10.39 -1.64 19.72
CA PRO A 304 11.64 -1.46 20.47
C PRO A 304 11.78 -0.08 21.11
N LEU A 305 11.41 0.99 20.38
CA LEU A 305 11.42 2.35 20.94
C LEU A 305 10.45 2.49 22.10
N ALA A 306 9.22 1.99 21.97
CA ALA A 306 8.21 2.04 23.03
C ALA A 306 8.69 1.29 24.28
N VAL A 307 9.33 0.13 24.11
CA VAL A 307 9.93 -0.64 25.22
C VAL A 307 11.07 0.14 25.88
N LEU A 308 11.98 0.70 25.08
CA LEU A 308 13.11 1.49 25.56
C LEU A 308 12.63 2.71 26.35
N PHE A 309 11.69 3.48 25.81
CA PHE A 309 11.10 4.63 26.50
C PHE A 309 10.32 4.21 27.75
N SER A 310 9.62 3.07 27.74
CA SER A 310 8.93 2.55 28.94
C SER A 310 9.92 2.22 30.06
N ILE A 311 11.07 1.64 29.72
CA ILE A 311 12.13 1.31 30.68
C ILE A 311 12.78 2.59 31.21
N LEU A 312 13.14 3.53 30.33
CA LEU A 312 13.73 4.81 30.73
C LEU A 312 12.78 5.61 31.64
N ALA A 313 11.51 5.69 31.29
CA ALA A 313 10.50 6.34 32.11
C ALA A 313 10.34 5.62 33.46
N ALA A 314 10.34 4.29 33.47
CA ALA A 314 10.30 3.51 34.69
C ALA A 314 11.55 3.74 35.56
N LEU A 315 12.75 3.89 35.00
CA LEU A 315 13.99 4.17 35.74
C LEU A 315 14.00 5.59 36.31
N ALA A 316 13.62 6.58 35.51
CA ALA A 316 13.54 7.98 35.93
C ALA A 316 12.56 8.18 37.10
N LEU A 317 11.42 7.49 37.06
CA LEU A 317 10.40 7.54 38.11
C LEU A 317 10.72 6.64 39.31
N GLY A 318 11.63 5.66 39.15
CA GLY A 318 12.05 4.73 40.19
C GLY A 318 13.08 5.30 41.16
N LYS A 319 13.81 6.36 40.80
CA LYS A 319 14.88 6.97 41.63
C LYS A 319 14.38 7.73 42.88
N LYS A 320 13.08 7.82 43.13
CA LYS A 320 12.49 8.48 44.32
C LYS A 320 11.93 7.52 45.38
N GLY A 321 12.17 6.21 45.27
CA GLY A 321 11.48 5.21 46.10
C GLY A 321 12.37 4.07 46.61
N THR A 322 13.65 4.32 46.85
CA THR A 322 14.47 3.48 47.72
C THR A 322 14.84 4.33 48.93
N GLY A 323 14.00 4.23 49.97
CA GLY A 323 14.47 4.42 51.34
C GLY A 323 15.44 3.31 51.72
#